data_AF-A0A563VM67-F1
#
_entry.id   AF-A0A563VM67-F1
#
_cell.length_a   1.000
_cell.length_b   1.000
_cell.length_c   1.000
_cell.angle_alpha   90.00
_cell.angle_beta   90.00
_cell.angle_gamma   90.00
#
_symmetry.space_group_name_H-M   'P 1'
#
loop_
_entity.id
_entity.type
_entity.pdbx_description
1 polymer ?
#
loop_
_entity_poly.entity_id
_entity_poly.type
_entity_poly.pdbx_seq_one_letter_code
_entity_poly.pdbx_strand_id
1 'polypeptide(L)'
;MVFNNSSRLTYNSPQETVQNAQIAIAIVTGDRASREIWLNQTTGAINGLKPNTTVMEFSTLTPSWCQELAREINQHNCNFLDAPVVGSRPQAEASQLIYLVGGQAYILNQQRPKFCI
;
A
#
# COMPACT_ATOMS: atom_id res chain seq x y z
N MET A 1 -13.98 -0.67 -0.64
CA MET A 1 -13.10 -0.87 -1.83
C MET A 1 -13.44 -2.15 -2.59
N VAL A 2 -14.27 -2.01 -3.63
CA VAL A 2 -14.55 -3.08 -4.61
C VAL A 2 -13.68 -2.84 -5.84
N PHE A 3 -12.71 -3.72 -6.10
CA PHE A 3 -11.97 -3.70 -7.37
C PHE A 3 -12.89 -4.23 -8.46
N ASN A 4 -13.14 -3.42 -9.50
CA ASN A 4 -14.06 -3.79 -10.57
C ASN A 4 -13.58 -5.08 -11.27
N ASN A 5 -14.46 -6.08 -11.35
CA ASN A 5 -14.13 -7.50 -11.47
C ASN A 5 -13.68 -7.97 -12.87
N SER A 6 -13.30 -7.07 -13.77
CA SER A 6 -13.11 -7.41 -15.19
C SER A 6 -11.74 -8.01 -15.53
N SER A 7 -10.77 -8.02 -14.60
CA SER A 7 -9.46 -8.67 -14.80
C SER A 7 -8.65 -8.79 -13.50
N ARG A 8 -9.04 -9.69 -12.59
CA ARG A 8 -8.21 -10.03 -11.43
C ARG A 8 -7.09 -10.96 -11.88
N LEU A 9 -5.85 -10.55 -11.67
CA LEU A 9 -4.66 -11.37 -11.90
C LEU A 9 -4.11 -11.89 -10.57
N THR A 10 -3.47 -13.05 -10.61
CA THR A 10 -2.78 -13.66 -9.47
C THR A 10 -1.31 -13.88 -9.82
N TYR A 11 -0.43 -13.65 -8.86
CA TYR A 11 1.02 -13.75 -9.01
C TYR A 11 1.60 -14.63 -7.91
N ASN A 12 2.84 -15.09 -8.08
CA ASN A 12 3.49 -15.99 -7.12
C ASN A 12 4.31 -15.24 -6.06
N SER A 13 4.47 -13.92 -6.19
CA SER A 13 5.19 -13.09 -5.23
C SER A 13 4.69 -11.63 -5.17
N PRO A 14 4.96 -10.92 -4.06
CA PRO A 14 4.74 -9.47 -3.98
C PRO A 14 5.50 -8.69 -5.06
N GLN A 15 6.75 -9.06 -5.34
CA GLN A 15 7.56 -8.47 -6.41
C GLN A 15 6.83 -8.53 -7.76
N GLU A 16 6.36 -9.70 -8.18
CA GLU A 16 5.64 -9.89 -9.45
C GLU A 16 4.36 -9.06 -9.50
N THR A 17 3.66 -8.95 -8.37
CA THR A 17 2.37 -8.24 -8.26
C THR A 17 2.48 -6.76 -8.63
N VAL A 18 3.61 -6.12 -8.33
CA VAL A 18 3.75 -4.65 -8.46
C VAL A 18 4.46 -4.20 -9.74
N GLN A 19 4.98 -5.11 -10.57
CA GLN A 19 5.83 -4.78 -11.74
C GLN A 19 5.20 -3.80 -12.75
N ASN A 20 3.87 -3.75 -12.84
CA ASN A 20 3.15 -2.83 -13.74
C ASN A 20 2.18 -1.92 -13.00
N ALA A 21 2.33 -1.82 -11.68
CA ALA A 21 1.44 -1.06 -10.83
C ALA A 21 1.90 0.40 -10.72
N GLN A 22 1.00 1.34 -11.01
CA GLN A 22 1.17 2.75 -10.66
C GLN A 22 0.87 3.01 -9.17
N ILE A 23 0.09 2.11 -8.56
CA ILE A 23 -0.29 2.14 -7.16
C ILE A 23 -0.13 0.72 -6.60
N ALA A 24 0.64 0.57 -5.53
CA ALA A 24 0.79 -0.68 -4.80
C ALA A 24 0.16 -0.53 -3.42
N ILE A 25 -0.78 -1.42 -3.06
CA ILE A 25 -1.50 -1.38 -1.79
C ILE A 25 -1.20 -2.66 -1.03
N ALA A 26 -0.86 -2.55 0.26
CA ALA A 26 -0.80 -3.69 1.17
C ALA A 26 -1.78 -3.52 2.33
N ILE A 27 -2.34 -4.65 2.78
CA ILE A 27 -3.13 -4.75 4.01
C ILE A 27 -2.87 -6.12 4.65
N VAL A 28 -2.09 -6.13 5.71
CA VAL A 28 -1.58 -7.32 6.39
C VAL A 28 -1.48 -7.14 7.90
N THR A 29 -1.19 -8.22 8.60
CA THR A 29 -1.14 -8.24 10.05
C THR A 29 0.26 -7.96 10.57
N GLY A 30 0.48 -6.72 11.03
CA GLY A 30 1.64 -6.30 11.81
C GLY A 30 2.96 -6.14 11.05
N ASP A 31 3.94 -5.56 11.72
CA ASP A 31 5.22 -5.13 11.13
C ASP A 31 5.99 -6.28 10.46
N ARG A 32 5.97 -7.48 11.04
CA ARG A 32 6.69 -8.63 10.48
C ARG A 32 6.17 -9.01 9.10
N ALA A 33 4.85 -9.08 8.92
CA ALA A 33 4.26 -9.43 7.64
C ALA A 33 4.47 -8.32 6.61
N SER A 34 4.35 -7.05 7.03
CA SER A 34 4.62 -5.90 6.16
C SER A 34 6.09 -5.87 5.71
N ARG A 35 7.05 -6.10 6.61
CA ARG A 35 8.48 -6.22 6.26
C ARG A 35 8.74 -7.33 5.26
N GLU A 36 8.13 -8.49 5.46
CA GLU A 36 8.28 -9.62 4.53
C GLU A 36 7.74 -9.27 3.14
N ILE A 37 6.55 -8.68 3.06
CA ILE A 37 5.93 -8.37 1.77
C ILE A 37 6.66 -7.25 1.05
N TRP A 38 7.15 -6.23 1.76
CA TRP A 38 7.79 -5.09 1.14
C TRP A 38 9.28 -5.32 0.87
N LEU A 39 10.02 -5.81 1.87
CA LEU A 39 11.48 -5.77 1.92
C LEU A 39 12.14 -7.15 1.93
N ASN A 40 11.41 -8.25 1.73
CA ASN A 40 12.08 -9.53 1.51
C ASN A 40 13.09 -9.39 0.35
N GLN A 41 14.31 -9.91 0.56
CA GLN A 41 15.43 -9.72 -0.36
C GLN A 41 15.16 -10.28 -1.77
N THR A 42 14.37 -11.34 -1.89
CA THR A 42 14.12 -12.02 -3.16
C THR A 42 12.70 -11.82 -3.67
N THR A 43 11.70 -11.72 -2.80
CA THR A 43 10.28 -11.65 -3.19
C THR A 43 9.60 -10.34 -2.82
N GLY A 44 10.30 -9.44 -2.13
CA GLY A 44 9.77 -8.17 -1.64
C GLY A 44 9.25 -7.30 -2.78
N ALA A 45 8.09 -6.70 -2.57
CA ALA A 45 7.44 -5.81 -3.53
C ALA A 45 8.36 -4.66 -3.95
N ILE A 46 9.24 -4.17 -3.07
CA ILE A 46 10.17 -3.08 -3.39
C ILE A 46 11.03 -3.38 -4.64
N ASN A 47 11.39 -4.65 -4.85
CA ASN A 47 12.19 -5.11 -5.98
C ASN A 47 11.45 -5.10 -7.33
N GLY A 48 10.14 -4.87 -7.32
CA GLY A 48 9.29 -4.80 -8.52
C GLY A 48 8.74 -3.40 -8.78
N LEU A 49 8.94 -2.44 -7.87
CA LEU A 49 8.40 -1.10 -8.02
C LEU A 49 9.09 -0.35 -9.15
N LYS A 50 8.29 0.45 -9.88
CA LYS A 50 8.80 1.40 -10.86
C LYS A 50 8.88 2.80 -10.22
N PRO A 51 9.83 3.66 -10.64
CA PRO A 51 9.85 5.04 -10.19
C PRO A 51 8.49 5.73 -10.35
N ASN A 52 8.16 6.60 -9.39
CA ASN A 52 6.88 7.30 -9.26
C ASN A 52 5.67 6.43 -8.89
N THR A 53 5.82 5.12 -8.67
CA THR A 53 4.74 4.30 -8.09
C THR A 53 4.37 4.85 -6.71
N THR A 54 3.07 4.90 -6.41
CA THR A 54 2.59 5.24 -5.06
C THR A 54 2.33 3.97 -4.26
N VAL A 55 3.12 3.78 -3.21
CA VAL A 55 2.93 2.74 -2.21
C VAL A 55 1.98 3.26 -1.14
N MET A 56 0.93 2.48 -0.86
CA MET A 56 -0.06 2.77 0.18
C MET A 56 -0.11 1.61 1.15
N GLU A 57 0.16 1.89 2.42
CA GLU A 57 0.13 0.89 3.48
C GLU A 57 -1.13 1.06 4.32
N PHE A 58 -2.06 0.11 4.24
CA PHE A 58 -3.37 0.18 4.92
C PHE A 58 -3.41 -0.65 6.21
N SER A 59 -2.33 -1.35 6.52
CA SER A 59 -2.17 -2.12 7.76
C SER A 59 -2.09 -1.20 8.98
N THR A 60 -2.42 -1.74 10.15
CA THR A 60 -2.07 -1.09 11.42
C THR A 60 -0.66 -1.49 11.82
N LEU A 61 0.29 -0.58 11.64
CA LEU A 61 1.72 -0.80 11.86
C LEU A 61 2.28 0.15 12.92
N THR A 62 3.48 -0.14 13.41
CA THR A 62 4.16 0.79 14.32
C THR A 62 4.62 2.05 13.58
N PRO A 63 4.57 3.24 14.22
CA PRO A 63 5.07 4.47 13.59
C PRO A 63 6.55 4.39 13.18
N SER A 64 7.38 3.70 13.97
CA SER A 64 8.79 3.45 13.65
C SER A 64 8.96 2.66 12.37
N TRP A 65 8.13 1.64 12.17
CA TRP A 65 8.18 0.84 10.95
C TRP A 65 7.67 1.63 9.74
N CYS A 66 6.56 2.36 9.85
CA CYS A 66 6.08 3.22 8.76
C CYS A 66 7.14 4.24 8.32
N GLN A 67 7.88 4.84 9.26
CA GLN A 67 8.96 5.77 8.94
C GLN A 67 10.14 5.10 8.23
N GLU A 68 10.50 3.89 8.64
CA GLU A 68 11.55 3.11 7.98
C GLU A 68 11.13 2.71 6.57
N LEU A 69 9.94 2.14 6.41
CA LEU A 69 9.39 1.76 5.12
C LEU A 69 9.31 2.99 4.18
N ALA A 70 8.86 4.14 4.68
CA ALA A 70 8.83 5.37 3.91
C ALA A 70 10.22 5.75 3.38
N ARG A 71 11.29 5.60 4.17
CA ARG A 71 12.66 5.87 3.72
C ARG A 71 13.09 4.93 2.60
N GLU A 72 12.88 3.63 2.78
CA GLU A 72 13.22 2.61 1.77
C GLU A 72 12.48 2.85 0.44
N ILE A 73 11.18 3.13 0.51
CA ILE A 73 10.35 3.43 -0.68
C ILE A 73 10.81 4.72 -1.37
N ASN A 74 11.07 5.78 -0.61
CA ASN A 74 11.53 7.05 -1.18
C ASN A 74 12.91 6.95 -1.84
N GLN A 75 13.82 6.12 -1.31
CA GLN A 75 15.12 5.84 -1.93
C GLN A 75 14.98 5.18 -3.31
N HIS A 76 13.87 4.49 -3.56
CA HIS A 76 13.52 3.90 -4.86
C HIS A 76 12.75 4.87 -5.78
N ASN A 77 12.77 6.18 -5.49
CA ASN A 77 12.03 7.22 -6.22
C ASN A 77 10.52 6.93 -6.29
N CYS A 78 9.97 6.26 -5.29
CA CYS A 78 8.54 5.99 -5.16
C CYS A 78 7.92 6.90 -4.09
N ASN A 79 6.60 7.01 -4.10
CA ASN A 79 5.86 7.80 -3.12
C ASN A 79 5.29 6.87 -2.04
N PHE A 80 5.28 7.29 -0.78
CA PHE A 80 4.71 6.50 0.32
C PHE A 80 3.56 7.25 1.01
N LEU A 81 2.46 6.53 1.25
CA LEU A 81 1.34 6.94 2.10
C LEU A 81 1.09 5.85 3.14
N ASP A 82 1.15 6.21 4.42
CA ASP A 82 0.67 5.38 5.52
C ASP A 82 -0.82 5.72 5.72
N ALA A 83 -1.70 4.74 5.64
CA ALA A 83 -3.14 4.97 5.65
C ALA A 83 -3.90 3.83 6.34
N PRO A 84 -3.62 3.56 7.64
CA PRO A 84 -4.35 2.56 8.40
C PRO A 84 -5.85 2.83 8.34
N VAL A 85 -6.62 1.75 8.25
CA VAL A 85 -8.08 1.79 8.13
C VAL A 85 -8.75 1.54 9.47
N VAL A 86 -9.82 2.29 9.74
CA VAL A 86 -10.71 2.08 10.87
C VAL A 86 -12.08 1.65 10.34
N GLY A 87 -12.56 0.51 10.82
CA GLY A 87 -13.81 -0.11 10.41
C GLY A 87 -13.67 -1.62 10.36
N SER A 88 -14.79 -2.33 10.36
CA SER A 88 -14.82 -3.79 10.22
C SER A 88 -15.25 -4.19 8.80
N ARG A 89 -15.29 -5.50 8.53
CA ARG A 89 -15.63 -6.02 7.20
C ARG A 89 -16.97 -5.47 6.65
N PRO A 90 -18.07 -5.40 7.42
CA PRO A 90 -19.29 -4.72 6.97
C PRO A 90 -19.09 -3.29 6.48
N GLN A 91 -18.29 -2.47 7.18
CA GLN A 91 -17.99 -1.10 6.73
C GLN A 91 -17.14 -1.12 5.45
N ALA A 92 -16.23 -2.08 5.27
CA ALA A 92 -15.46 -2.23 4.04
C ALA A 92 -16.35 -2.58 2.83
N GLU A 93 -17.33 -3.46 3.04
CA GLU A 93 -18.33 -3.86 2.04
C GLU A 93 -19.29 -2.72 1.71
N ALA A 94 -19.61 -1.87 2.70
CA ALA A 94 -20.47 -0.70 2.56
C ALA A 94 -19.73 0.59 2.15
N SER A 95 -18.43 0.52 1.85
CA SER A 95 -17.63 1.70 1.47
C SER A 95 -17.56 2.80 2.53
N GLN A 96 -17.54 2.40 3.80
CA GLN A 96 -17.59 3.26 5.00
C GLN A 96 -16.31 3.19 5.84
N LEU A 97 -15.20 2.69 5.30
CA LEU A 97 -13.92 2.72 6.00
C LEU A 97 -13.44 4.16 6.20
N ILE A 98 -12.88 4.42 7.38
CA ILE A 98 -12.18 5.66 7.67
C ILE A 98 -10.69 5.42 7.44
N TYR A 99 -10.06 6.27 6.66
CA TYR A 99 -8.63 6.21 6.36
C TYR A 99 -7.89 7.31 7.13
N LEU A 100 -6.87 6.93 7.91
CA LEU A 100 -6.03 7.88 8.64
C LEU A 100 -4.73 8.10 7.88
N VAL A 101 -4.74 9.02 6.90
CA VAL A 101 -3.65 9.12 5.92
C VAL A 101 -2.53 10.08 6.37
N GLY A 102 -1.32 9.56 6.48
CA GLY A 102 -0.07 10.28 6.65
C GLY A 102 0.81 10.20 5.38
N GLY A 103 1.44 11.31 5.02
CA GLY A 103 2.34 11.40 3.86
C GLY A 103 2.36 12.79 3.24
N GLN A 104 2.94 12.89 2.03
CA GLN A 104 3.05 14.17 1.33
C GLN A 104 1.69 14.63 0.82
N ALA A 105 1.27 15.85 1.18
CA ALA A 105 -0.06 16.37 0.88
C ALA A 105 -0.41 16.38 -0.62
N TYR A 106 0.55 16.69 -1.49
CA TYR A 106 0.31 16.70 -2.93
C TYR A 106 0.12 15.29 -3.52
N ILE A 107 0.77 14.27 -2.94
CA ILE A 107 0.54 12.86 -3.31
C ILE A 107 -0.85 12.44 -2.83
N LEU A 108 -1.21 12.75 -1.58
CA LEU A 108 -2.56 12.48 -1.06
C LEU A 108 -3.64 13.12 -1.92
N ASN A 109 -3.47 14.38 -2.34
CA ASN A 109 -4.43 15.06 -3.20
C ASN A 109 -4.61 14.37 -4.55
N GLN A 110 -3.52 13.87 -5.16
CA GLN A 110 -3.59 13.10 -6.41
C GLN A 110 -4.30 11.76 -6.23
N GLN A 111 -4.09 11.10 -5.08
CA GLN A 111 -4.61 9.77 -4.82
C GLN A 111 -5.95 9.76 -4.09
N ARG A 112 -6.47 10.91 -3.68
CA ARG A 112 -7.72 11.07 -2.93
C ARG A 112 -8.90 10.29 -3.51
N PRO A 113 -9.13 10.25 -4.85
CA PRO A 113 -10.23 9.48 -5.43
C PRO A 113 -10.16 7.97 -5.12
N LYS A 114 -8.99 7.44 -4.77
CA LYS A 114 -8.79 6.03 -4.42
C LYS A 114 -9.23 5.69 -3.00
N PHE A 115 -9.38 6.70 -2.13
CA PHE A 115 -9.84 6.53 -0.74
C PHE A 115 -11.36 6.67 -0.58
N CYS A 116 -12.10 6.96 -1.66
CA CYS A 116 -13.52 7.31 -1.61
C CYS A 116 -14.45 6.21 -2.17
N ILE A 117 -14.14 4.93 -1.96
CA ILE A 117 -14.90 3.77 -2.51
C ILE A 117 -15.00 2.57 -1.60
#